data_AF-A0A9X1V4T1-F1
#
_entry.id   AF-A0A9X1V4T1-F1
#
_cell.length_a   1.000
_cell.length_b   1.000
_cell.length_c   1.000
_cell.angle_alpha   90.00
_cell.angle_beta   90.00
_cell.angle_gamma   90.00
#
_symmetry.space_group_name_H-M   'P 1'
#
loop_
_entity.id
_entity.type
_entity.pdbx_description
1 polymer ?
#
loop_
_entity_poly.entity_id
_entity_poly.type
_entity_poly.pdbx_seq_one_letter_code
_entity_poly.pdbx_strand_id
1 'polypeptide(L)'
;MSFGAGHVQDMNNRLKQNRANKPSNRAKFKENNREGIYSKKQQTDKIKFHQVPKEKLERIKEAIRIKSKSEKLKQIKILVISLIITVIMMIAVFSF
;
A
#
# COMPACT_ATOMS: atom_id res chain seq x y z
N MET A 1 -49.29 30.20 7.41
CA MET A 1 -48.56 28.98 7.85
C MET A 1 -49.03 27.84 6.98
N SER A 2 -48.31 27.51 5.90
CA SER A 2 -48.69 26.44 4.97
C SER A 2 -48.27 25.09 5.56
N PHE A 3 -49.20 24.43 6.27
CA PHE A 3 -49.02 23.18 7.03
C PHE A 3 -48.83 21.93 6.15
N GLY A 4 -48.05 22.02 5.07
CA GLY A 4 -47.76 20.88 4.21
C GLY A 4 -46.69 21.14 3.16
N ALA A 5 -46.64 22.34 2.58
CA ALA A 5 -45.68 22.67 1.53
C ALA A 5 -44.23 22.64 2.02
N GLY A 6 -43.95 23.13 3.23
CA GLY A 6 -42.60 23.14 3.81
C GLY A 6 -42.07 21.74 4.11
N HIS A 7 -42.91 20.83 4.62
CA HIS A 7 -42.52 19.45 4.93
C HIS A 7 -42.29 18.62 3.66
N VAL A 8 -43.09 18.84 2.62
CA VAL A 8 -42.87 18.20 1.30
C VAL A 8 -41.60 18.75 0.64
N GLN A 9 -41.34 20.05 0.74
CA GLN A 9 -40.13 20.67 0.23
C GLN A 9 -38.88 20.18 0.97
N ASP A 10 -38.96 20.02 2.29
CA ASP A 10 -37.87 19.43 3.09
C ASP A 10 -37.61 17.98 2.69
N MET A 11 -38.67 17.16 2.52
CA MET A 11 -38.53 15.80 2.01
C MET A 11 -37.85 15.74 0.64
N ASN A 12 -38.23 16.63 -0.29
CA ASN A 12 -37.60 16.72 -1.60
C ASN A 12 -36.11 17.10 -1.51
N ASN A 13 -35.77 18.05 -0.63
CA ASN A 13 -34.38 18.46 -0.40
C ASN A 13 -33.55 17.30 0.18
N ARG A 14 -34.08 16.56 1.15
CA ARG A 14 -33.42 15.38 1.75
C ARG A 14 -33.21 14.27 0.73
N LEU A 15 -34.20 14.00 -0.13
CA LEU A 15 -34.05 13.03 -1.23
C LEU A 15 -32.97 13.45 -2.23
N LYS A 16 -32.90 14.74 -2.58
CA LYS A 16 -31.88 15.29 -3.48
C LYS A 16 -30.48 15.17 -2.89
N GLN A 17 -30.31 15.52 -1.62
CA GLN A 17 -29.04 15.37 -0.89
C GLN A 17 -28.61 13.90 -0.79
N ASN A 18 -29.54 13.00 -0.45
CA ASN A 18 -29.27 11.56 -0.38
C ASN A 18 -28.86 10.98 -1.73
N ARG A 19 -29.48 11.44 -2.84
CA ARG A 19 -29.06 11.06 -4.20
C ARG A 19 -27.66 11.56 -4.53
N ALA A 20 -27.31 12.79 -4.17
CA ALA A 20 -25.96 13.33 -4.38
C ALA A 20 -24.90 12.60 -3.54
N ASN A 21 -25.25 12.18 -2.32
CA ASN A 21 -24.36 11.48 -1.39
C ASN A 21 -24.18 9.97 -1.67
N LYS A 22 -24.88 9.43 -2.67
CA LYS A 22 -24.71 8.03 -3.10
C LYS A 22 -23.24 7.74 -3.38
N PRO A 23 -22.67 6.62 -2.91
CA PRO A 23 -21.28 6.24 -3.21
C PRO A 23 -20.92 6.21 -4.70
N SER A 24 -21.91 5.99 -5.58
CA SER A 24 -21.75 6.06 -7.04
C SER A 24 -21.49 7.48 -7.57
N ASN A 25 -22.00 8.50 -6.88
CA ASN A 25 -21.96 9.92 -7.25
C ASN A 25 -20.87 10.69 -6.52
N ARG A 26 -20.33 10.12 -5.44
CA ARG A 26 -19.07 10.60 -4.87
C ARG A 26 -18.04 10.57 -5.99
N ALA A 27 -17.26 11.63 -6.12
CA ALA A 27 -16.03 11.58 -6.91
C ALA A 27 -15.19 10.47 -6.29
N LYS A 28 -15.30 9.25 -6.83
CA LYS A 28 -14.38 8.17 -6.50
C LYS A 28 -13.00 8.77 -6.62
N PHE A 29 -12.09 8.41 -5.73
CA PHE A 29 -10.68 8.70 -5.95
C PHE A 29 -10.41 8.31 -7.41
N LYS A 30 -9.99 9.26 -8.25
CA LYS A 30 -9.51 8.95 -9.59
C LYS A 30 -8.20 8.20 -9.38
N GLU A 31 -8.27 6.98 -8.84
CA GLU A 31 -7.13 6.06 -8.68
C GLU A 31 -6.51 5.78 -10.05
N ASN A 32 -7.25 6.03 -11.12
CA ASN A 32 -6.79 5.93 -12.49
C ASN A 32 -6.33 7.28 -13.08
N ASN A 33 -5.46 7.99 -12.36
CA ASN A 33 -4.52 8.94 -12.98
C ASN A 33 -3.30 8.22 -13.59
N ARG A 34 -3.33 6.89 -13.69
CA ARG A 34 -2.39 6.14 -14.52
C ARG A 34 -3.01 5.97 -15.88
N GLU A 35 -2.37 6.51 -16.90
CA GLU A 35 -2.65 6.12 -18.27
C GLU A 35 -2.56 4.59 -18.35
N GLY A 36 -3.60 3.94 -18.86
CA GLY A 36 -3.60 2.49 -18.99
C GLY A 36 -2.41 2.04 -19.83
N ILE A 37 -1.80 0.90 -19.51
CA ILE A 37 -0.63 0.33 -20.21
C ILE A 37 -0.90 0.14 -21.73
N TYR A 38 -2.18 0.12 -22.14
CA TYR A 38 -2.63 0.04 -23.54
C TYR A 38 -3.19 1.36 -24.10
N SER A 39 -3.00 2.48 -23.40
CA SER A 39 -3.21 3.83 -23.92
C SER A 39 -2.33 4.01 -25.15
N LYS A 40 -2.95 4.19 -26.33
CA LYS A 40 -2.23 4.52 -27.58
C LYS A 40 -1.58 5.91 -27.55
N LYS A 41 -1.66 6.64 -26.44
CA LYS A 41 -1.08 7.97 -26.27
C LYS A 41 0.07 7.90 -25.28
N GLN A 42 1.19 8.43 -25.76
CA GLN A 42 2.48 8.64 -25.10
C GLN A 42 3.32 7.37 -24.90
N GLN A 43 4.25 7.17 -25.84
CA GLN A 43 5.48 6.45 -25.57
C GLN A 43 6.14 7.10 -24.35
N THR A 44 5.89 6.54 -23.17
CA THR A 44 6.68 6.85 -21.98
C THR A 44 8.13 6.58 -22.36
N ASP A 45 8.99 7.60 -22.23
CA ASP A 45 10.42 7.44 -22.41
C ASP A 45 10.87 6.17 -21.68
N LYS A 46 11.25 5.15 -22.45
CA LYS A 46 11.67 3.87 -21.88
C LYS A 46 12.80 4.17 -20.91
N ILE A 47 12.67 3.68 -19.67
CA ILE A 47 13.71 3.82 -18.65
C ILE A 47 15.02 3.30 -19.27
N LYS A 48 15.95 4.21 -19.52
CA LYS A 48 17.27 3.87 -20.05
C LYS A 48 18.09 3.29 -18.91
N PHE A 49 18.15 1.98 -18.82
CA PHE A 49 19.03 1.32 -17.86
C PHE A 49 20.49 1.51 -18.28
N HIS A 50 21.35 1.84 -17.30
CA HIS A 50 22.77 1.90 -17.54
C HIS A 50 23.30 0.50 -17.86
N GLN A 51 23.90 0.33 -19.04
CA GLN A 51 24.46 -0.95 -19.45
C GLN A 51 25.82 -1.14 -18.78
N VAL A 52 25.87 -2.05 -17.82
CA VAL A 52 27.10 -2.44 -17.13
C VAL A 52 27.77 -3.58 -17.91
N PRO A 53 29.10 -3.55 -18.12
CA PRO A 53 29.84 -4.67 -18.71
C PRO A 53 29.58 -5.98 -17.95
N LYS A 54 29.52 -7.11 -18.67
CA LYS A 54 29.16 -8.43 -18.10
C LYS A 54 29.98 -8.80 -16.87
N GLU A 55 31.29 -8.56 -16.89
CA GLU A 55 32.19 -8.86 -15.77
C GLU A 55 31.85 -8.04 -14.51
N LYS A 56 31.55 -6.74 -14.68
CA LYS A 56 31.15 -5.88 -13.57
C LYS A 56 29.77 -6.29 -13.03
N LEU A 57 28.86 -6.72 -13.91
CA LEU A 57 27.54 -7.19 -13.52
C LEU A 57 27.61 -8.45 -12.65
N GLU A 58 28.44 -9.43 -13.01
CA GLU A 58 28.61 -10.66 -12.21
C GLU A 58 29.17 -10.35 -10.82
N ARG A 59 30.18 -9.48 -10.72
CA ARG A 59 30.72 -9.01 -9.42
C ARG A 59 29.65 -8.35 -8.55
N ILE A 60 28.80 -7.50 -9.15
CA ILE A 60 27.70 -6.85 -8.43
C ILE A 60 26.68 -7.88 -7.93
N LYS A 61 26.29 -8.85 -8.77
CA LYS A 61 25.36 -9.92 -8.38
C LYS A 61 25.92 -10.76 -7.23
N GLU A 62 27.20 -11.13 -7.29
CA GLU A 62 27.86 -11.88 -6.23
C GLU A 62 27.91 -11.11 -4.92
N ALA A 63 28.29 -9.83 -4.96
CA ALA A 63 28.30 -8.97 -3.79
C ALA A 63 26.90 -8.85 -3.15
N ILE A 64 25.85 -8.69 -3.97
CA ILE A 64 24.46 -8.67 -3.50
C ILE A 64 24.08 -10.00 -2.85
N ARG A 65 24.44 -11.14 -3.46
CA ARG A 65 24.14 -12.47 -2.92
C ARG A 65 24.82 -12.70 -1.57
N ILE A 66 26.10 -12.34 -1.44
CA ILE A 66 26.86 -12.49 -0.19
C ILE A 66 26.25 -11.60 0.91
N LYS A 67 25.99 -10.33 0.60
CA LYS A 67 25.35 -9.40 1.54
C LYS A 67 23.96 -9.87 1.94
N SER A 68 23.14 -10.34 1.00
CA SER A 68 21.81 -10.87 1.30
C SER A 68 21.86 -12.09 2.22
N LYS A 69 22.81 -13.01 2.00
CA LYS A 69 23.01 -14.19 2.86
C LYS A 69 23.42 -13.78 4.28
N SER A 70 24.36 -12.87 4.44
CA SER A 70 24.83 -12.44 5.76
C SER A 70 23.75 -11.69 6.54
N GLU A 71 22.99 -10.82 5.87
CA GLU A 71 21.85 -10.11 6.49
C GLU A 71 20.74 -11.07 6.93
N LYS A 72 20.42 -12.09 6.12
CA LYS A 72 19.44 -13.12 6.52
C LYS A 72 19.87 -13.86 7.79
N LEU A 73 21.14 -14.25 7.88
CA LEU A 73 21.67 -14.92 9.07
C LEU A 73 21.63 -14.01 10.31
N LYS A 74 21.93 -12.72 10.16
CA LYS A 74 21.78 -11.74 11.26
C LYS A 74 20.33 -11.62 11.72
N GLN A 75 19.38 -11.51 10.78
CA GLN A 75 17.96 -11.42 11.08
C GLN A 75 17.45 -12.65 11.81
N ILE A 76 17.84 -13.85 11.36
CA ILE A 76 17.49 -15.11 12.03
C ILE A 76 18.03 -15.14 13.46
N LYS A 77 19.30 -14.75 13.67
CA LYS A 77 19.88 -14.68 15.02
C LYS A 77 19.11 -13.73 15.94
N ILE A 78 18.77 -12.53 15.46
CA ILE A 78 18.00 -11.54 16.22
C ILE A 78 16.62 -12.10 16.59
N LEU A 79 15.93 -12.75 15.63
CA LEU A 79 14.62 -13.35 15.85
C LEU A 79 14.67 -14.48 16.88
N VAL A 80 15.67 -15.36 16.82
CA VAL A 80 15.83 -16.44 17.80
C VAL A 80 16.06 -15.88 19.20
N ILE A 81 16.92 -14.86 19.33
CA ILE A 81 17.18 -14.21 20.63
C ILE A 81 15.90 -13.54 21.16
N SER A 82 15.17 -12.80 20.32
CA SER A 82 13.94 -12.14 20.76
C SER A 82 12.86 -13.15 21.18
N LEU A 83 12.75 -14.28 20.48
CA LEU A 83 11.84 -15.36 20.83
C LEU A 83 12.17 -15.94 22.21
N ILE A 84 13.46 -16.25 22.46
CA ILE A 84 13.91 -16.80 23.74
C ILE A 84 13.58 -15.85 24.90
N ILE A 85 13.91 -14.55 24.74
CA ILE A 85 13.60 -13.53 25.76
C ILE A 85 12.09 -13.47 26.02
N THR A 86 11.28 -13.51 24.96
CA THR A 86 9.81 -13.47 25.08
C THR A 86 9.28 -14.68 25.86
N VAL A 87 9.78 -15.88 25.59
CA VAL A 87 9.39 -17.10 26.30
C VAL A 87 9.81 -17.04 27.78
N ILE A 88 11.03 -16.58 28.07
CA ILE A 88 11.51 -16.40 29.45
C ILE A 88 10.60 -15.42 30.22
N MET A 89 10.24 -14.29 29.59
CA MET A 89 9.32 -13.31 30.17
C MET A 89 7.94 -13.92 30.46
N MET A 90 7.39 -14.72 29.53
CA MET A 90 6.12 -15.41 29.77
C MET A 90 6.22 -16.36 30.96
N ILE A 91 7.26 -17.19 31.02
CA ILE A 91 7.46 -18.14 32.13
C ILE A 91 7.56 -17.39 33.46
N ALA A 92 8.35 -16.30 33.51
CA ALA A 92 8.49 -15.48 34.71
C ALA A 92 7.15 -14.93 35.21
N VAL A 93 6.29 -14.45 34.30
CA VAL A 93 4.94 -13.97 34.62
C VAL A 93 4.02 -15.08 35.11
N PHE A 94 4.09 -16.29 34.52
CA PHE A 94 3.26 -17.42 34.96
C PHE A 94 3.76 -18.10 36.25
N SER A 95 5.03 -17.92 36.59
CA SER A 95 5.63 -18.48 37.81
C SER A 95 5.46 -17.60 39.06
N PHE A 96 4.95 -16.38 38.89
CA PHE A 96 4.58 -15.45 39.95
C PHE A 96 3.07 -15.49 40.20
#